data_AF-A0A109D6B2-F1
#
_entry.id   AF-A0A109D6B2-F1
#
_cell.length_a   1.000
_cell.length_b   1.000
_cell.length_c   1.000
_cell.angle_alpha   90.00
_cell.angle_beta   90.00
_cell.angle_gamma   90.00
#
_symmetry.space_group_name_H-M   'P 1'
#
loop_
_entity.id
_entity.type
_entity.pdbx_description
1 polymer ?
#
loop_
_entity_poly.entity_id
_entity_poly.type
_entity_poly.pdbx_seq_one_letter_code
_entity_poly.pdbx_strand_id
1 'polypeptide(L)'
;MLLNKDNDSLEVIQYKGIDKILCTLKEHYFSCVDLVEQKTNGNISRAANRFIKVERSMIKEVDTKFCVNETDSDHSILSQQSTSIVDYNDMYRSNLSLISYLKNIIRKFNNQHMSSFFSYWVAALQVENDEMAKHL
;
A
#
# COMPACT_ATOMS: atom_id res chain seq x y z
N MET A 1 11.07 43.21 15.90
CA MET A 1 12.14 42.19 15.83
C MET A 1 11.48 40.84 16.05
N LEU A 2 11.57 39.97 15.04
CA LEU A 2 11.19 38.55 14.96
C LEU A 2 9.71 38.15 15.12
N LEU A 3 9.00 38.23 13.99
CA LEU A 3 7.92 37.32 13.63
C LEU A 3 8.56 36.01 13.12
N ASN A 4 8.51 34.93 13.89
CA ASN A 4 8.63 33.58 13.32
C ASN A 4 7.27 32.91 13.49
N LYS A 5 6.42 33.11 12.48
CA LYS A 5 5.35 32.17 12.19
C LYS A 5 6.04 30.97 11.55
N ASP A 6 6.27 29.92 12.33
CA ASP A 6 6.45 28.58 11.81
C ASP A 6 5.10 28.10 11.27
N ASN A 7 4.63 28.76 10.22
CA ASN A 7 3.79 28.13 9.23
C ASN A 7 4.76 27.31 8.39
N ASP A 8 5.14 26.14 8.91
CA ASP A 8 5.41 25.00 8.03
C ASP A 8 4.09 24.72 7.33
N SER A 9 3.82 25.51 6.29
CA SER A 9 2.94 25.11 5.23
C SER A 9 3.50 23.77 4.79
N LEU A 10 2.84 22.70 5.20
CA LEU A 10 2.84 21.41 4.52
C LEU A 10 2.57 21.75 3.06
N GLU A 11 3.63 22.08 2.32
CA GLU A 11 3.59 22.11 0.88
C GLU A 11 3.09 20.72 0.52
N VAL A 12 1.86 20.68 0.05
CA VAL A 12 1.26 19.49 -0.52
C VAL A 12 2.08 19.21 -1.75
N ILE A 13 3.18 18.47 -1.56
CA ILE A 13 4.02 18.07 -2.66
C ILE A 13 3.20 17.02 -3.40
N GLN A 14 2.46 17.46 -4.43
CA GLN A 14 1.87 16.59 -5.43
C GLN A 14 3.02 15.84 -6.11
N TYR A 15 3.38 14.70 -5.54
CA TYR A 15 4.42 13.87 -6.08
C TYR A 15 3.85 13.10 -7.28
N LYS A 16 4.28 13.52 -8.47
CA LYS A 16 3.99 12.84 -9.73
C LYS A 16 4.24 11.34 -9.59
N GLY A 17 3.17 10.55 -9.63
CA GLY A 17 3.22 9.09 -9.54
C GLY A 17 2.72 8.49 -8.21
N ILE A 18 2.38 9.29 -7.20
CA ILE A 18 1.68 8.79 -5.99
C ILE A 18 0.35 8.18 -6.35
N ASP A 19 -0.42 8.80 -7.24
CA ASP A 19 -1.72 8.27 -7.69
C ASP A 19 -1.57 6.88 -8.30
N LYS A 20 -0.48 6.65 -9.04
CA LYS A 20 -0.17 5.34 -9.61
C LYS A 20 0.17 4.31 -8.53
N ILE A 21 0.95 4.70 -7.52
CA ILE A 21 1.27 3.82 -6.37
C ILE A 21 -0.02 3.45 -5.64
N LEU A 22 -0.86 4.45 -5.37
CA LEU A 22 -2.12 4.31 -4.67
C LEU A 22 -3.11 3.44 -5.45
N CYS A 23 -3.22 3.64 -6.77
CA CYS A 23 -4.02 2.81 -7.67
C CYS A 23 -3.57 1.34 -7.61
N THR A 24 -2.26 1.09 -7.76
CA THR A 24 -1.70 -0.27 -7.68
C THR A 24 -1.93 -0.93 -6.32
N LEU A 25 -1.80 -0.18 -5.21
CA LEU A 25 -2.11 -0.70 -3.87
C LEU A 25 -3.60 -1.04 -3.73
N LYS A 26 -4.49 -0.17 -4.20
CA LYS A 26 -5.94 -0.40 -4.15
C LYS A 26 -6.33 -1.61 -4.99
N GLU A 27 -5.85 -1.71 -6.22
CA GLU A 27 -6.07 -2.86 -7.12
C GLU A 27 -5.62 -4.18 -6.47
N HIS A 28 -4.41 -4.20 -5.89
CA HIS A 28 -3.87 -5.36 -5.19
C HIS A 28 -4.73 -5.72 -3.96
N TYR A 29 -5.02 -4.74 -3.10
CA TYR A 29 -5.88 -4.94 -1.93
C TYR A 29 -7.22 -5.59 -2.31
N PHE A 30 -7.90 -5.05 -3.32
CA PHE A 30 -9.19 -5.58 -3.77
C PHE A 30 -9.08 -6.97 -4.43
N SER A 31 -7.93 -7.30 -5.05
CA SER A 31 -7.70 -8.66 -5.57
C SER A 31 -7.60 -9.71 -4.47
N CYS A 32 -7.14 -9.31 -3.27
CA CYS A 32 -6.78 -10.24 -2.19
C CYS A 32 -7.80 -10.29 -1.04
N VAL A 33 -8.58 -9.23 -0.81
CA VAL A 33 -9.39 -9.06 0.41
C VAL A 33 -10.43 -10.18 0.58
N ASP A 34 -11.10 -10.58 -0.50
CA ASP A 34 -12.14 -11.61 -0.48
C ASP A 34 -11.61 -12.96 0.01
N LEU A 35 -10.38 -13.34 -0.39
CA LEU A 35 -9.75 -14.60 0.03
C LEU A 35 -9.57 -14.68 1.55
N VAL A 36 -9.29 -13.53 2.16
CA VAL A 36 -8.98 -13.40 3.59
C VAL A 36 -10.25 -13.35 4.42
N GLU A 37 -11.33 -12.75 3.91
CA GLU A 37 -12.64 -12.68 4.58
C GLU A 37 -13.36 -14.05 4.63
N GLN A 38 -13.03 -14.96 3.72
CA GLN A 38 -13.72 -16.25 3.57
C GLN A 38 -13.14 -17.41 4.41
N LYS A 39 -11.95 -17.30 5.02
CA LYS A 39 -11.22 -18.47 5.59
C LYS A 39 -10.79 -18.34 7.05
N THR A 40 -11.13 -19.37 7.82
CA THR A 40 -10.93 -19.52 9.28
C THR A 40 -9.48 -19.83 9.72
N ASN A 41 -9.13 -19.34 10.92
CA ASN A 41 -8.12 -19.73 11.94
C ASN A 41 -6.79 -20.47 11.59
N GLY A 42 -6.35 -20.55 10.34
CA GLY A 42 -5.03 -21.09 9.96
C GLY A 42 -3.89 -20.08 10.12
N ASN A 43 -2.65 -20.55 10.36
CA ASN A 43 -1.47 -19.67 10.43
C ASN A 43 -1.29 -18.85 9.14
N ILE A 44 -1.49 -19.49 7.99
CA ILE A 44 -1.45 -18.83 6.68
C ILE A 44 -2.54 -17.77 6.53
N SER A 45 -3.78 -18.06 6.96
CA SER A 45 -4.88 -17.08 6.97
C SER A 45 -4.55 -15.89 7.89
N ARG A 46 -3.93 -16.14 9.04
CA ARG A 46 -3.48 -15.08 9.96
C ARG A 46 -2.40 -14.20 9.34
N ALA A 47 -1.41 -14.79 8.65
CA ALA A 47 -0.36 -14.03 7.97
C ALA A 47 -0.94 -13.21 6.80
N ALA A 48 -1.78 -13.80 5.96
CA ALA A 48 -2.51 -13.10 4.90
C ALA A 48 -3.37 -11.94 5.43
N ASN A 49 -4.08 -12.16 6.54
CA ASN A 49 -4.83 -11.12 7.24
C ASN A 49 -3.96 -9.95 7.70
N ARG A 50 -2.77 -10.23 8.24
CA ARG A 50 -1.86 -9.16 8.68
C ARG A 50 -1.30 -8.41 7.49
N PHE A 51 -0.93 -9.08 6.40
CA PHE A 51 -0.51 -8.45 5.15
C PHE A 51 -1.55 -7.42 4.67
N ILE A 52 -2.81 -7.84 4.54
CA ILE A 52 -3.91 -6.97 4.07
C ILE A 52 -4.18 -5.81 5.02
N LYS A 53 -4.03 -6.02 6.34
CA LYS A 53 -4.14 -4.92 7.32
C LYS A 53 -3.01 -3.91 7.18
N VAL A 54 -1.77 -4.35 6.96
CA VAL A 54 -0.63 -3.47 6.70
C VAL A 54 -0.87 -2.68 5.41
N GLU A 55 -1.25 -3.35 4.32
CA GLU A 55 -1.55 -2.71 3.03
C GLU A 55 -2.67 -1.68 3.14
N ARG A 56 -3.79 -2.02 3.80
CA ARG A 56 -4.89 -1.08 4.03
C ARG A 56 -4.44 0.15 4.82
N SER A 57 -3.55 -0.04 5.78
CA SER A 57 -3.03 1.07 6.60
C SER A 57 -2.08 1.96 5.79
N MET A 58 -1.24 1.34 4.95
CA MET A 58 -0.42 2.05 3.98
C MET A 58 -1.26 2.89 3.02
N ILE A 59 -2.33 2.33 2.43
CA ILE A 59 -3.24 3.05 1.53
C ILE A 59 -3.79 4.31 2.21
N LYS A 60 -4.33 4.17 3.43
CA LYS A 60 -4.87 5.30 4.20
C LYS A 60 -3.84 6.37 4.50
N GLU A 61 -2.63 5.96 4.85
CA GLU A 61 -1.54 6.89 5.16
C GLU A 61 -1.02 7.59 3.90
N VAL A 62 -1.02 6.92 2.75
CA VAL A 62 -0.70 7.54 1.46
C VAL A 62 -1.76 8.58 1.10
N ASP A 63 -3.04 8.21 1.15
CA ASP A 63 -4.18 9.10 0.91
C ASP A 63 -4.10 10.35 1.82
N THR A 64 -3.86 10.15 3.12
CA THR A 64 -3.86 11.23 4.13
C THR A 64 -2.64 12.14 4.01
N LYS A 65 -1.46 11.63 3.66
CA LYS A 65 -0.21 12.43 3.68
C LYS A 65 0.12 13.06 2.34
N PHE A 66 -0.37 12.49 1.23
CA PHE A 66 0.05 12.91 -0.11
C PHE A 66 -1.11 13.29 -1.03
N CYS A 67 -2.37 12.98 -0.69
CA CYS A 67 -3.55 13.23 -1.53
C CYS A 67 -4.57 14.20 -0.92
N VAL A 68 -4.14 15.14 -0.05
CA VAL A 68 -5.02 16.01 0.76
C VAL A 68 -5.91 16.98 -0.05
N ASN A 69 -5.66 17.19 -1.35
CA ASN A 69 -6.35 18.19 -2.17
C ASN A 69 -7.02 17.64 -3.44
N GLU A 70 -7.83 16.58 -3.34
CA GLU A 70 -8.85 16.32 -4.35
C GLU A 70 -10.24 16.54 -3.74
N THR A 71 -10.73 17.78 -3.85
CA THR A 71 -12.18 18.02 -3.95
C THR A 71 -12.72 17.16 -5.07
N ASP A 72 -13.64 16.25 -4.75
CA ASP A 72 -14.42 15.44 -5.69
C ASP A 72 -13.61 14.83 -6.84
N SER A 73 -12.79 13.81 -6.56
CA SER A 73 -12.52 12.81 -7.59
C SER A 73 -13.29 11.54 -7.24
N ASP A 74 -14.33 11.34 -8.04
CA ASP A 74 -15.21 10.19 -8.06
C ASP A 74 -14.49 8.88 -7.72
N HIS A 75 -15.22 8.03 -7.00
CA HIS A 75 -15.00 6.60 -6.77
C HIS A 75 -14.88 5.74 -8.07
N SER A 76 -14.27 6.25 -9.14
CA SER A 76 -14.34 5.71 -10.50
C SER A 76 -13.05 5.06 -11.02
N ILE A 77 -12.01 4.85 -10.20
CA ILE A 77 -10.82 4.06 -10.61
C ILE A 77 -10.91 2.61 -10.13
N LEU A 78 -12.11 2.04 -10.13
CA LEU A 78 -12.35 0.59 -9.99
C LEU A 78 -13.24 0.11 -11.15
N SER A 79 -12.92 0.51 -12.39
CA SER A 79 -13.60 -0.02 -13.58
C SER A 79 -12.86 -1.21 -14.21
N GLN A 80 -11.71 -1.60 -13.67
CA GLN A 80 -11.09 -2.87 -14.02
C GLN A 80 -11.49 -3.90 -12.97
N GLN A 81 -12.20 -4.92 -13.44
CA GLN A 81 -12.55 -6.11 -12.68
C GLN A 81 -11.23 -6.72 -12.18
N SER A 82 -10.86 -6.42 -10.94
CA SER A 82 -9.66 -6.98 -10.33
C SER A 82 -9.83 -8.49 -10.34
N THR A 83 -8.86 -9.21 -10.93
CA THR A 83 -8.92 -10.67 -10.96
C THR A 83 -8.81 -11.15 -9.53
N SER A 84 -9.91 -11.65 -8.98
CA SER A 84 -9.96 -12.10 -7.59
C SER A 84 -9.01 -13.27 -7.40
N ILE A 85 -8.12 -13.15 -6.42
CA ILE A 85 -7.19 -14.20 -6.04
C ILE A 85 -7.94 -15.21 -5.17
N VAL A 86 -7.91 -16.48 -5.58
CA VAL A 86 -8.73 -17.54 -4.95
C VAL A 86 -7.95 -18.47 -4.01
N ASP A 87 -6.62 -18.36 -3.98
CA ASP A 87 -5.77 -19.15 -3.10
C ASP A 87 -4.52 -18.40 -2.58
N TYR A 88 -3.89 -18.96 -1.54
CA TYR A 88 -2.78 -18.32 -0.85
C TYR A 88 -1.43 -18.41 -1.59
N ASN A 89 -1.26 -19.35 -2.53
CA ASN A 89 -0.04 -19.40 -3.35
C ASN A 89 -0.03 -18.23 -4.34
N ASP A 90 -1.17 -17.97 -4.96
CA ASP A 90 -1.34 -16.85 -5.88
C ASP A 90 -1.27 -15.52 -5.13
N MET A 91 -1.86 -15.43 -3.93
CA MET A 91 -1.73 -14.24 -3.08
C MET A 91 -0.26 -13.98 -2.73
N TYR A 92 0.50 -14.99 -2.32
CA TYR A 92 1.93 -14.84 -2.01
C TYR A 92 2.75 -14.32 -3.21
N ARG A 93 2.48 -14.83 -4.42
CA ARG A 93 3.14 -14.37 -5.65
C ARG A 93 2.74 -12.94 -6.02
N SER A 94 1.48 -12.60 -5.83
CA SER A 94 0.95 -11.24 -6.03
C SER A 94 1.59 -10.25 -5.07
N ASN A 95 1.63 -10.59 -3.78
CA ASN A 95 2.30 -9.82 -2.73
C ASN A 95 3.77 -9.56 -3.06
N LEU A 96 4.52 -10.59 -3.51
CA LEU A 96 5.92 -10.42 -3.94
C LEU A 96 6.06 -9.45 -5.12
N SER A 97 5.13 -9.50 -6.06
CA SER A 97 5.11 -8.61 -7.22
C SER A 97 4.86 -7.16 -6.79
N LEU A 98 3.90 -6.93 -5.91
CA LEU A 98 3.64 -5.61 -5.30
C LEU A 98 4.87 -5.10 -4.54
N ILE A 99 5.46 -5.91 -3.66
CA ILE A 99 6.65 -5.53 -2.89
C ILE A 99 7.81 -5.15 -3.83
N SER A 100 8.04 -5.95 -4.88
CA SER A 100 9.09 -5.69 -5.86
C SER A 100 8.85 -4.40 -6.64
N TYR A 101 7.60 -4.14 -7.03
CA TYR A 101 7.18 -2.88 -7.65
C TYR A 101 7.49 -1.68 -6.74
N LEU A 102 7.07 -1.73 -5.48
CA LEU A 102 7.29 -0.65 -4.51
C LEU A 102 8.78 -0.41 -4.27
N LYS A 103 9.60 -1.46 -4.09
CA LYS A 103 11.06 -1.33 -3.97
C LYS A 103 11.69 -0.64 -5.18
N ASN A 104 11.22 -0.97 -6.39
CA ASN A 104 11.73 -0.35 -7.61
C ASN A 104 11.31 1.12 -7.75
N ILE A 105 10.14 1.50 -7.24
CA ILE A 105 9.69 2.89 -7.21
C ILE A 105 10.46 3.70 -6.16
N ILE A 106 10.67 3.15 -4.96
CA ILE A 106 11.39 3.84 -3.88
C ILE A 106 12.79 4.28 -4.34
N ARG A 107 13.49 3.43 -5.11
CA ARG A 107 14.80 3.75 -5.69
C ARG A 107 14.82 4.98 -6.61
N LYS A 108 13.66 5.41 -7.10
CA LYS A 108 13.50 6.56 -8.01
C LYS A 108 13.04 7.82 -7.29
N PHE A 109 12.75 7.75 -5.99
CA PHE A 109 12.36 8.92 -5.23
C PHE A 109 13.58 9.81 -4.99
N ASN A 110 13.44 11.09 -5.36
CA ASN A 110 14.43 12.12 -5.04
C ASN A 110 14.18 12.75 -3.66
N ASN A 111 13.15 12.30 -2.94
CA ASN A 111 12.78 12.81 -1.63
C ASN A 111 13.05 11.76 -0.55
N GLN A 112 13.90 12.11 0.42
CA GLN A 112 14.29 11.22 1.52
C GLN A 112 13.12 10.88 2.45
N HIS A 113 12.21 11.83 2.67
CA HIS A 113 11.02 11.62 3.52
C HIS A 113 10.09 10.57 2.91
N MET A 114 9.78 10.68 1.61
CA MET A 114 9.02 9.66 0.89
C MET A 114 9.72 8.30 0.88
N SER A 115 11.03 8.31 0.59
CA SER A 115 11.82 7.08 0.56
C SER A 115 11.75 6.34 1.89
N SER A 116 11.88 7.08 2.99
CA SER A 116 11.78 6.53 4.35
C SER A 116 10.36 6.03 4.65
N PHE A 117 9.34 6.82 4.31
CA PHE A 117 7.94 6.45 4.50
C PHE A 117 7.58 5.14 3.78
N PHE A 118 7.88 5.05 2.49
CA PHE A 118 7.56 3.85 1.70
C PHE A 118 8.45 2.66 2.08
N SER A 119 9.71 2.88 2.47
CA SER A 119 10.59 1.79 2.93
C SER A 119 10.07 1.12 4.20
N TYR A 120 9.53 1.90 5.14
CA TYR A 120 8.89 1.36 6.34
C TYR A 120 7.73 0.42 5.98
N TRP A 121 6.82 0.86 5.11
CA TRP A 121 5.68 0.06 4.71
C TRP A 121 6.08 -1.19 3.93
N VAL A 122 7.03 -1.06 3.01
CA VAL A 122 7.56 -2.19 2.24
C VAL A 122 8.21 -3.23 3.16
N ALA A 123 8.93 -2.82 4.19
CA ALA A 123 9.50 -3.74 5.18
C ALA A 123 8.40 -4.48 5.95
N ALA A 124 7.34 -3.77 6.38
CA ALA A 124 6.21 -4.39 7.06
C ALA A 124 5.47 -5.40 6.16
N LEU A 125 5.21 -5.06 4.89
CA LEU A 125 4.61 -5.97 3.92
C LEU A 125 5.49 -7.21 3.68
N GLN A 126 6.80 -7.01 3.56
CA GLN A 126 7.76 -8.11 3.38
C GLN A 126 7.71 -9.08 4.56
N VAL A 127 7.73 -8.59 5.79
CA VAL A 127 7.66 -9.43 6.99
C VAL A 127 6.42 -10.32 6.97
N GLU A 128 5.25 -9.77 6.65
CA GLU A 128 4.03 -10.55 6.63
C GLU A 128 3.97 -11.56 5.47
N ASN A 129 4.55 -11.21 4.32
CA ASN A 129 4.64 -12.14 3.20
C ASN A 129 5.65 -13.28 3.45
N ASP A 130 6.74 -13.00 4.17
CA ASP A 130 7.69 -14.00 4.61
C ASP A 130 7.05 -14.96 5.64
N GLU A 131 6.16 -14.46 6.51
CA GLU A 131 5.35 -15.31 7.38
C GLU A 131 4.37 -16.20 6.59
N MET A 132 3.79 -15.72 5.50
CA MET A 132 2.98 -16.57 4.61
C MET A 132 3.80 -17.71 4.02
N ALA A 133 5.03 -17.44 3.57
CA ALA A 133 5.93 -18.43 2.99
C ALA A 133 6.26 -19.60 3.94
N LYS A 134 6.26 -19.38 5.26
CA LYS A 134 6.50 -20.43 6.27
C LYS A 134 5.33 -21.42 6.40
N HIS A 135 4.18 -21.10 5.83
CA HIS A 135 2.94 -21.86 5.99
C HIS A 135 2.35 -22.34 4.65
N LEU A 136 3.03 -22.05 3.54
CA LEU A 136 2.77 -22.57 2.20
C LEU A 136 3.57 -23.87 1.97
#